data_AF-A0AA36IAY0-F1
#
_entry.id   AF-A0AA36IAY0-F1
#
_cell.length_a   1.000
_cell.length_b   1.000
_cell.length_c   1.000
_cell.angle_alpha   90.00
_cell.angle_beta   90.00
_cell.angle_gamma   90.00
#
_symmetry.space_group_name_H-M   'P 1'
#
loop_
_entity.id
_entity.type
_entity.pdbx_description
1 polymer ?
#
loop_
_entity_poly.entity_id
_entity_poly.type
_entity_poly.pdbx_seq_one_letter_code
_entity_poly.pdbx_strand_id
1 'polypeptide(L)'
;MLRPLLWLPWLPWLVTGFDETQLLQRVASASSAARGCSSPLVKYAMPKAPKELRNLRWVHFPKAGWSFVTTLWQFACGQRDVLDLSQTTFNHSEWPKLPYKDEVELFWPDRIIMHRYPRGRYCNDEVFGHQNVQTLHSPVSLKEMDQRKWQVIAMFRKPSQRLLSAFYYNGMFAPGIGPRLAELHEKCDRPACFARFPGIAGCYARMLTNSTCAEQDEDSFDSGKARLPEALQVLHAMSFVGLSEKWDLSICLFHRMFGGKVNIGQLQDLHKGPAHEESYNESLLEGFEDEVDEAIYRAAVEKFQGLLREYVGDDAETACGEILNPPSETCSCAKVGRECGFDPGIGLDCGECPRARLRVLGLDPDETALECSAEGRCIIEEEEEGLFQW
;
A
#
# COMPACT_ATOMS: atom_id res chain seq x y z
N MET A 1 24.21 -17.01 -56.43
CA MET A 1 24.32 -18.40 -55.94
C MET A 1 23.22 -18.61 -54.92
N LEU A 2 22.13 -19.27 -55.33
CA LEU A 2 20.98 -19.61 -54.48
C LEU A 2 21.16 -21.05 -53.98
N ARG A 3 21.02 -21.29 -52.67
CA ARG A 3 20.87 -22.63 -52.08
C ARG A 3 19.51 -22.70 -51.37
N PRO A 4 18.76 -23.81 -51.50
CA PRO A 4 17.42 -23.94 -50.95
C PRO A 4 17.42 -24.49 -49.51
N LEU A 5 16.40 -24.10 -48.75
CA LEU A 5 16.04 -24.58 -47.41
C LEU A 5 15.42 -25.98 -47.50
N LEU A 6 15.93 -26.90 -46.69
CA LEU A 6 15.38 -28.24 -46.45
C LEU A 6 14.27 -28.19 -45.40
N TRP A 7 13.16 -28.84 -45.72
CA TRP A 7 12.03 -29.13 -44.84
C TRP A 7 12.37 -30.28 -43.88
N LEU A 8 11.96 -30.17 -42.61
CA LEU A 8 11.90 -31.26 -41.63
C LEU A 8 10.43 -31.56 -41.28
N PRO A 9 10.03 -32.84 -41.14
CA PRO A 9 8.65 -33.20 -40.79
C PRO A 9 8.43 -33.22 -39.28
N TRP A 10 7.17 -32.92 -38.91
CA TRP A 10 6.61 -32.90 -37.57
C TRP A 10 6.50 -34.31 -36.95
N LEU A 11 6.79 -34.41 -35.65
CA LEU A 11 6.47 -35.54 -34.77
C LEU A 11 5.26 -35.17 -33.89
N PRO A 12 4.20 -35.99 -33.81
CA PRO A 12 3.11 -35.77 -32.86
C PRO A 12 3.49 -36.35 -31.49
N TRP A 13 3.48 -35.51 -30.46
CA TRP A 13 3.55 -35.94 -29.07
C TRP A 13 2.19 -36.43 -28.59
N LEU A 14 2.20 -37.62 -27.98
CA LEU A 14 1.09 -38.23 -27.24
C LEU A 14 0.82 -37.43 -25.97
N VAL A 15 -0.40 -36.90 -25.83
CA VAL A 15 -0.94 -36.40 -24.56
C VAL A 15 -1.36 -37.63 -23.74
N THR A 16 -0.57 -37.97 -22.71
CA THR A 16 -0.96 -38.95 -21.69
C THR A 16 -1.88 -38.30 -20.67
N GLY A 17 -2.98 -38.98 -20.35
CA GLY A 17 -4.07 -38.48 -19.52
C GLY A 17 -3.66 -38.04 -18.12
N PHE A 18 -4.35 -37.00 -17.65
CA PHE A 18 -4.35 -36.54 -16.27
C PHE A 18 -4.98 -37.61 -15.37
N ASP A 19 -4.26 -38.00 -14.33
CA ASP A 19 -4.69 -38.99 -13.33
C ASP A 19 -5.46 -38.28 -12.19
N GLU A 20 -6.77 -38.48 -12.17
CA GLU A 20 -7.73 -37.95 -11.19
C GLU A 20 -7.34 -38.29 -9.72
N THR A 21 -6.58 -39.37 -9.50
CA THR A 21 -6.11 -39.71 -8.14
C THR A 21 -5.00 -38.82 -7.60
N GLN A 22 -4.19 -38.18 -8.46
CA GLN A 22 -3.20 -37.19 -8.01
C GLN A 22 -3.86 -35.89 -7.52
N LEU A 23 -5.01 -35.53 -8.09
CA LEU A 23 -5.77 -34.33 -7.69
C LEU A 23 -6.35 -34.52 -6.28
N LEU A 24 -6.96 -35.67 -6.02
CA LEU A 24 -7.56 -36.00 -4.71
C LEU A 24 -6.51 -36.13 -3.58
N GLN A 25 -5.31 -36.64 -3.88
CA GLN A 25 -4.22 -36.67 -2.89
C GLN A 25 -3.70 -35.28 -2.53
N ARG A 26 -3.71 -34.31 -3.46
CA ARG A 26 -3.36 -32.90 -3.17
C ARG A 26 -4.39 -32.19 -2.31
N VAL A 27 -5.68 -32.50 -2.48
CA VAL A 27 -6.76 -31.92 -1.64
C VAL A 27 -6.67 -32.43 -0.20
N ALA A 28 -6.38 -33.71 0.00
CA ALA A 28 -6.24 -34.30 1.33
C ALA A 28 -5.01 -33.77 2.10
N SER A 29 -3.91 -33.46 1.41
CA SER A 29 -2.70 -32.91 2.04
C SER A 29 -2.85 -31.44 2.44
N ALA A 30 -3.53 -30.61 1.63
CA ALA A 30 -3.84 -29.21 1.96
C ALA A 30 -4.68 -29.07 3.24
N SER A 31 -5.66 -29.95 3.44
CA SER A 31 -6.47 -30.00 4.67
C SER A 31 -5.67 -30.39 5.93
N SER A 32 -4.55 -31.11 5.77
CA SER A 32 -3.66 -31.43 6.90
C SER A 32 -2.72 -30.28 7.27
N ALA A 33 -2.29 -29.47 6.28
CA ALA A 33 -1.39 -28.33 6.47
C ALA A 33 -2.05 -27.18 7.25
N ALA A 34 -3.37 -27.02 7.15
CA ALA A 34 -4.13 -25.99 7.85
C ALA A 34 -4.14 -26.14 9.40
N ARG A 35 -3.80 -27.32 9.94
CA ARG A 35 -3.87 -27.59 11.39
C ARG A 35 -2.76 -26.94 12.23
N GLY A 36 -1.80 -26.26 11.60
CA GLY A 36 -0.66 -25.64 12.28
C GLY A 36 -0.73 -24.12 12.43
N CYS A 37 -1.66 -23.43 11.78
CA CYS A 37 -1.59 -21.98 11.70
C CYS A 37 -2.48 -21.27 12.75
N SER A 38 -1.96 -20.21 13.35
CA SER A 38 -2.69 -19.38 14.31
C SER A 38 -3.39 -18.23 13.59
N SER A 39 -4.57 -17.83 14.10
CA SER A 39 -5.28 -16.65 13.60
C SER A 39 -4.34 -15.43 13.58
N PRO A 40 -4.27 -14.66 12.49
CA PRO A 40 -3.38 -13.51 12.41
C PRO A 40 -3.91 -12.28 13.16
N LEU A 41 -5.00 -12.42 13.92
CA LEU A 41 -5.61 -11.33 14.68
C LEU A 41 -5.09 -11.26 16.10
N VAL A 42 -4.63 -10.07 16.49
CA VAL A 42 -4.32 -9.75 17.87
C VAL A 42 -5.48 -8.95 18.47
N LYS A 43 -6.05 -9.43 19.57
CA LYS A 43 -6.99 -8.68 20.42
C LYS A 43 -6.23 -8.15 21.62
N TYR A 44 -6.48 -6.90 21.98
CA TYR A 44 -5.87 -6.27 23.16
C TYR A 44 -6.87 -5.37 23.86
N ALA A 45 -6.68 -5.18 25.17
CA ALA A 45 -7.56 -4.37 26.00
C ALA A 45 -7.36 -2.89 25.73
N MET A 46 -8.42 -2.17 25.37
CA MET A 46 -8.36 -0.74 25.03
C MET A 46 -8.46 0.12 26.31
N PRO A 47 -7.48 1.01 26.58
CA PRO A 47 -7.51 1.85 27.77
C PRO A 47 -8.60 2.93 27.68
N LYS A 48 -9.03 3.28 26.46
CA LYS A 48 -10.08 4.25 26.17
C LYS A 48 -11.06 3.66 25.17
N ALA A 49 -12.31 4.14 25.22
CA ALA A 49 -13.29 3.84 24.21
C ALA A 49 -12.77 4.31 22.84
N PRO A 50 -12.85 3.46 21.79
CA PRO A 50 -12.43 3.85 20.46
C PRO A 50 -13.20 5.07 19.97
N LYS A 51 -12.49 6.01 19.34
CA LYS A 51 -13.09 7.09 18.55
C LYS A 51 -13.73 6.49 17.31
N GLU A 52 -14.89 7.01 16.98
CA GLU A 52 -15.53 6.64 15.73
C GLU A 52 -14.81 7.30 14.54
N LEU A 53 -14.55 6.49 13.51
CA LEU A 53 -13.91 6.92 12.26
C LEU A 53 -14.94 6.84 11.12
N ARG A 54 -15.41 8.00 10.66
CA ARG A 54 -16.34 8.21 9.55
C ARG A 54 -15.77 9.20 8.55
N ASN A 55 -16.19 9.12 7.29
CA ASN A 55 -15.76 10.06 6.26
C ASN A 55 -14.23 10.21 6.16
N LEU A 56 -13.51 9.08 6.27
CA LEU A 56 -12.07 9.01 6.24
C LEU A 56 -11.52 9.58 4.92
N ARG A 57 -10.51 10.45 5.03
CA ARG A 57 -9.67 10.89 3.92
C ARG A 57 -8.21 10.58 4.24
N TRP A 58 -7.60 9.69 3.47
CA TRP A 58 -6.17 9.45 3.56
C TRP A 58 -5.40 10.39 2.64
N VAL A 59 -4.46 11.14 3.20
CA VAL A 59 -3.49 11.94 2.44
C VAL A 59 -2.20 11.16 2.37
N HIS A 60 -1.89 10.63 1.19
CA HIS A 60 -0.67 9.88 0.94
C HIS A 60 0.41 10.81 0.38
N PHE A 61 1.36 11.21 1.22
CA PHE A 61 2.53 11.94 0.72
C PHE A 61 3.48 10.98 0.01
N PRO A 62 4.12 11.41 -1.10
CA PRO A 62 5.12 10.62 -1.80
C PRO A 62 6.18 10.05 -0.86
N LYS A 63 6.36 8.72 -0.92
CA LYS A 63 7.37 7.97 -0.14
C LYS A 63 7.19 8.04 1.39
N ALA A 64 5.98 8.32 1.86
CA ALA A 64 5.63 8.29 3.27
C ALA A 64 4.46 7.32 3.51
N GLY A 65 4.80 6.06 3.81
CA GLY A 65 3.85 5.08 4.32
C GLY A 65 2.73 4.64 3.37
N TRP A 66 3.05 4.39 2.09
CA TRP A 66 2.07 3.91 1.10
C TRP A 66 1.33 2.64 1.54
N SER A 67 2.06 1.70 2.12
CA SER A 67 1.51 0.44 2.65
C SER A 67 0.50 0.63 3.78
N PHE A 68 0.32 1.85 4.32
CA PHE A 68 -0.61 2.11 5.40
C PHE A 68 -2.06 1.95 4.93
N VAL A 69 -2.30 1.96 3.61
CA VAL A 69 -3.57 1.54 3.00
C VAL A 69 -4.04 0.19 3.51
N THR A 70 -3.14 -0.77 3.76
CA THR A 70 -3.50 -2.10 4.27
C THR A 70 -4.09 -2.00 5.67
N THR A 71 -3.59 -1.04 6.46
CA THR A 71 -4.13 -0.73 7.78
C THR A 71 -5.55 -0.21 7.69
N LEU A 72 -5.77 0.74 6.78
CA LEU A 72 -7.09 1.34 6.55
C LEU A 72 -8.10 0.35 6.00
N TRP A 73 -7.67 -0.51 5.08
CA TRP A 73 -8.54 -1.53 4.48
C TRP A 73 -8.90 -2.61 5.50
N GLN A 74 -7.94 -3.11 6.28
CA GLN A 74 -8.23 -4.04 7.36
C GLN A 74 -9.18 -3.41 8.40
N PHE A 75 -8.99 -2.13 8.73
CA PHE A 75 -9.89 -1.44 9.64
C PHE A 75 -11.30 -1.29 9.06
N ALA A 76 -11.44 -0.84 7.82
CA ALA A 76 -12.75 -0.59 7.24
C ALA A 76 -13.48 -1.86 6.82
N CYS A 77 -12.73 -2.91 6.41
CA CYS A 77 -13.24 -4.04 5.65
C CYS A 77 -12.97 -5.40 6.31
N GLY A 78 -12.00 -5.49 7.21
CA GLY A 78 -11.66 -6.72 7.95
C GLY A 78 -12.36 -6.86 9.30
N GLN A 79 -13.55 -6.27 9.46
CA GLN A 79 -14.30 -6.31 10.73
C GLN A 79 -15.01 -7.66 10.94
N ARG A 80 -15.54 -8.25 9.86
CA ARG A 80 -16.19 -9.57 9.89
C ARG A 80 -15.13 -10.67 9.88
N ASP A 81 -14.33 -10.67 8.82
CA ASP A 81 -13.35 -11.70 8.52
C ASP A 81 -11.95 -11.09 8.44
N VAL A 82 -10.92 -11.93 8.58
CA VAL A 82 -9.54 -11.47 8.50
C VAL A 82 -9.12 -11.44 7.05
N LEU A 83 -8.69 -10.29 6.57
CA LEU A 83 -8.22 -10.16 5.19
C LEU A 83 -6.83 -10.78 5.10
N ASP A 84 -6.52 -11.53 4.05
CA ASP A 84 -5.12 -11.81 3.73
C ASP A 84 -4.46 -10.58 3.10
N LEU A 85 -3.59 -9.93 3.87
CA LEU A 85 -2.81 -8.76 3.45
C LEU A 85 -1.40 -9.13 2.99
N SER A 86 -0.96 -10.37 3.24
CA SER A 86 0.40 -10.83 2.94
C SER A 86 0.68 -10.90 1.43
N GLN A 87 -0.39 -10.93 0.63
CA GLN A 87 -0.32 -11.11 -0.82
C GLN A 87 -0.31 -9.80 -1.60
N THR A 88 -0.08 -8.68 -0.91
CA THR A 88 0.17 -7.38 -1.55
C THR A 88 1.61 -7.22 -2.02
N THR A 89 2.52 -8.13 -1.65
CA THR A 89 3.89 -8.16 -2.17
C THR A 89 3.93 -8.82 -3.55
N PHE A 90 3.57 -8.07 -4.59
CA PHE A 90 4.09 -8.43 -5.90
C PHE A 90 5.61 -8.33 -5.85
N ASN A 91 6.31 -9.38 -6.28
CA ASN A 91 7.75 -9.30 -6.42
C ASN A 91 8.04 -8.28 -7.53
N HIS A 92 8.53 -7.08 -7.17
CA HIS A 92 8.84 -6.02 -8.14
C HIS A 92 9.85 -6.47 -9.20
N SER A 93 10.65 -7.51 -8.96
CA SER A 93 11.55 -8.07 -9.99
C SER A 93 10.82 -8.87 -11.07
N GLU A 94 9.61 -9.38 -10.76
CA GLU A 94 8.74 -10.10 -11.70
C GLU A 94 7.74 -9.18 -12.39
N TRP A 95 7.80 -7.87 -12.08
CA TRP A 95 7.00 -6.89 -12.79
C TRP A 95 7.31 -7.05 -14.27
N PRO A 96 6.35 -7.55 -15.09
CA PRO A 96 6.71 -7.91 -16.42
C PRO A 96 7.16 -6.62 -17.10
N LYS A 97 8.09 -6.74 -18.06
CA LYS A 97 8.41 -5.66 -19.00
C LYS A 97 7.19 -5.43 -19.90
N LEU A 98 6.01 -5.21 -19.32
CA LEU A 98 4.77 -5.02 -20.00
C LEU A 98 4.98 -3.80 -20.89
N PRO A 99 4.72 -3.93 -22.21
CA PRO A 99 4.97 -2.86 -23.16
C PRO A 99 4.02 -1.66 -22.98
N TYR A 100 3.00 -1.77 -22.11
CA TYR A 100 1.98 -0.74 -21.91
C TYR A 100 2.15 0.00 -20.58
N LYS A 101 2.46 1.29 -20.69
CA LYS A 101 2.60 2.21 -19.55
C LYS A 101 1.29 2.42 -18.77
N ASP A 102 0.15 2.18 -19.39
CA ASP A 102 -1.17 2.48 -18.82
C ASP A 102 -1.72 1.34 -17.94
N GLU A 103 -1.12 0.14 -17.99
CA GLU A 103 -1.51 -1.02 -17.15
C GLU A 103 -0.70 -1.13 -15.84
N VAL A 104 0.33 -0.29 -15.69
CA VAL A 104 1.23 -0.27 -14.52
C VAL A 104 0.46 0.07 -13.23
N GLU A 105 -0.65 0.80 -13.33
CA GLU A 105 -1.48 1.17 -12.17
C GLU A 105 -2.11 -0.04 -11.46
N LEU A 106 -2.34 -1.16 -12.16
CA LEU A 106 -2.97 -2.35 -11.56
C LEU A 106 -2.08 -3.06 -10.55
N PHE A 107 -0.79 -2.76 -10.54
CA PHE A 107 0.22 -3.41 -9.70
C PHE A 107 0.57 -2.62 -8.45
N TRP A 108 -0.10 -1.51 -8.23
CA TRP A 108 0.07 -0.72 -7.03
C TRP A 108 -0.55 -1.48 -5.84
N PRO A 109 0.16 -1.68 -4.71
CA PRO A 109 -0.33 -2.48 -3.59
C PRO A 109 -1.71 -2.05 -3.06
N ASP A 110 -2.02 -0.75 -3.11
CA ASP A 110 -3.35 -0.21 -2.81
C ASP A 110 -4.42 -0.67 -3.81
N ARG A 111 -4.14 -0.69 -5.11
CA ARG A 111 -5.06 -1.20 -6.12
C ARG A 111 -5.26 -2.71 -5.96
N ILE A 112 -4.19 -3.46 -5.68
CA ILE A 112 -4.26 -4.91 -5.45
C ILE A 112 -5.23 -5.21 -4.30
N ILE A 113 -5.05 -4.57 -3.14
CA ILE A 113 -5.93 -4.80 -1.99
C ILE A 113 -7.37 -4.33 -2.26
N MET A 114 -7.57 -3.22 -2.98
CA MET A 114 -8.90 -2.73 -3.33
C MET A 114 -9.65 -3.60 -4.33
N HIS A 115 -8.95 -4.15 -5.32
CA HIS A 115 -9.54 -5.08 -6.29
C HIS A 115 -9.88 -6.41 -5.64
N ARG A 116 -9.03 -6.86 -4.72
CA ARG A 116 -9.22 -8.10 -3.99
C ARG A 116 -10.32 -8.01 -2.94
N TYR A 117 -10.46 -6.87 -2.28
CA TYR A 117 -11.49 -6.64 -1.27
C TYR A 117 -12.33 -5.42 -1.64
N PRO A 118 -13.23 -5.53 -2.63
CA PRO A 118 -14.01 -4.38 -3.12
C PRO A 118 -14.82 -3.72 -2.02
N ARG A 119 -14.79 -2.38 -2.02
CA ARG A 119 -15.38 -1.56 -0.96
C ARG A 119 -16.82 -1.92 -0.66
N GLY A 120 -17.67 -2.00 -1.68
CA GLY A 120 -19.11 -2.23 -1.52
C GLY A 120 -19.49 -3.62 -1.00
N ARG A 121 -18.55 -4.56 -0.94
CA ARG A 121 -18.79 -5.91 -0.40
C ARG A 121 -18.14 -6.10 0.97
N TYR A 122 -16.93 -5.61 1.14
CA TYR A 122 -16.12 -5.88 2.32
C TYR A 122 -16.17 -4.77 3.36
N CYS A 123 -16.27 -3.51 2.93
CA CYS A 123 -16.05 -2.37 3.81
C CYS A 123 -17.34 -1.83 4.42
N ASN A 124 -17.22 -1.26 5.63
CA ASN A 124 -18.27 -0.42 6.19
C ASN A 124 -18.36 0.90 5.40
N ASP A 125 -19.50 1.13 4.77
CA ASP A 125 -19.77 2.32 3.94
C ASP A 125 -19.62 3.65 4.69
N GLU A 126 -19.74 3.64 6.02
CA GLU A 126 -19.62 4.85 6.84
C GLU A 126 -18.16 5.30 7.04
N VAL A 127 -17.21 4.36 6.95
CA VAL A 127 -15.78 4.64 7.21
C VAL A 127 -15.21 5.47 6.07
N PHE A 128 -15.42 5.08 4.82
CA PHE A 128 -14.93 5.82 3.66
C PHE A 128 -16.00 6.77 3.11
N GLY A 129 -15.81 8.08 3.33
CA GLY A 129 -16.83 9.09 2.97
C GLY A 129 -17.01 9.36 1.49
N HIS A 130 -16.22 8.72 0.63
CA HIS A 130 -16.30 8.86 -0.82
C HIS A 130 -16.23 7.48 -1.47
N GLN A 131 -16.93 7.30 -2.60
CA GLN A 131 -16.95 6.04 -3.35
C GLN A 131 -15.53 5.64 -3.82
N ASN A 132 -14.69 6.64 -4.09
CA ASN A 132 -13.31 6.45 -4.48
C ASN A 132 -12.40 6.84 -3.31
N VAL A 133 -11.90 5.83 -2.58
CA VAL A 133 -10.78 6.04 -1.65
C VAL A 133 -9.57 6.42 -2.50
N GLN A 134 -9.26 7.71 -2.52
CA GLN A 134 -8.09 8.21 -3.23
C GLN A 134 -6.84 7.91 -2.40
N THR A 135 -6.08 6.92 -2.84
CA THR A 135 -4.78 6.52 -2.27
C THR A 135 -3.59 7.21 -2.92
N LEU A 136 -3.88 7.98 -3.95
CA LEU A 136 -2.90 8.73 -4.71
C LEU A 136 -2.45 9.96 -3.93
N HIS A 137 -1.48 10.66 -4.51
CA HIS A 137 -0.92 11.92 -4.01
C HIS A 137 -1.89 13.11 -4.20
N SER A 138 -3.16 12.88 -3.89
CA SER A 138 -4.23 13.87 -3.94
C SER A 138 -4.13 14.76 -2.69
N PRO A 139 -3.98 16.08 -2.86
CA PRO A 139 -3.76 16.99 -1.76
C PRO A 139 -5.04 17.24 -0.96
N VAL A 140 -4.94 18.07 0.09
CA VAL A 140 -6.06 18.50 0.94
C VAL A 140 -5.85 19.94 1.41
N SER A 141 -6.94 20.61 1.79
CA SER A 141 -6.94 21.91 2.48
C SER A 141 -7.87 21.92 3.69
N LEU A 142 -7.70 22.92 4.57
CA LEU A 142 -8.58 23.10 5.73
C LEU A 142 -10.04 23.34 5.30
N LYS A 143 -10.22 24.09 4.21
CA LYS A 143 -11.54 24.37 3.63
C LYS A 143 -12.25 23.08 3.22
N GLU A 144 -11.56 22.18 2.52
CA GLU A 144 -12.15 20.90 2.11
C GLU A 144 -12.47 20.00 3.28
N MET A 145 -11.57 19.94 4.28
CA MET A 145 -11.79 19.18 5.51
C MET A 145 -13.07 19.61 6.20
N ASP A 146 -13.29 20.91 6.36
CA ASP A 146 -14.51 21.43 7.01
C ASP A 146 -15.76 21.23 6.14
N GLN A 147 -15.68 21.53 4.84
CA GLN A 147 -16.83 21.41 3.94
C GLN A 147 -17.30 19.97 3.76
N ARG A 148 -16.37 19.02 3.68
CA ARG A 148 -16.66 17.59 3.49
C ARG A 148 -16.78 16.83 4.81
N LYS A 149 -16.49 17.48 5.94
CA LYS A 149 -16.39 16.86 7.26
C LYS A 149 -15.46 15.64 7.24
N TRP A 150 -14.34 15.76 6.53
CA TRP A 150 -13.38 14.68 6.41
C TRP A 150 -12.60 14.50 7.71
N GLN A 151 -12.48 13.24 8.13
CA GLN A 151 -11.48 12.85 9.11
C GLN A 151 -10.20 12.51 8.36
N VAL A 152 -9.30 13.50 8.28
CA VAL A 152 -8.04 13.34 7.55
C VAL A 152 -7.03 12.59 8.38
N ILE A 153 -6.36 11.64 7.75
CA ILE A 153 -5.24 10.90 8.32
C ILE A 153 -4.07 10.89 7.36
N ALA A 154 -2.85 10.83 7.90
CA ALA A 154 -1.65 10.76 7.08
C ALA A 154 -0.50 10.06 7.80
N MET A 155 0.43 9.52 7.01
CA MET A 155 1.74 9.06 7.45
C MET A 155 2.79 10.06 7.01
N PHE A 156 3.70 10.43 7.90
CA PHE A 156 4.84 11.30 7.60
C PHE A 156 6.13 10.50 7.62
N ARG A 157 7.16 11.03 6.98
CA ARG A 157 8.53 10.51 7.00
C ARG A 157 9.49 11.68 7.17
N LYS A 158 10.64 11.45 7.81
CA LYS A 158 11.70 12.47 7.86
C LYS A 158 12.00 13.00 6.43
N PRO A 159 11.95 14.33 6.18
CA PRO A 159 12.05 14.90 4.83
C PRO A 159 13.30 14.46 4.05
N SER A 160 14.48 14.43 4.68
CA SER A 160 15.71 13.95 4.04
C SER A 160 15.59 12.50 3.53
N GLN A 161 15.04 11.61 4.37
CA GLN A 161 14.79 10.21 4.03
C GLN A 161 13.72 10.06 2.92
N ARG A 162 12.69 10.92 2.93
CA ARG A 162 11.68 10.99 1.87
C ARG A 162 12.29 11.35 0.52
N LEU A 163 13.14 12.37 0.48
CA LEU A 163 13.82 12.85 -0.73
C LEU A 163 14.76 11.78 -1.31
N LEU A 164 15.54 11.13 -0.46
CA LEU A 164 16.44 10.04 -0.88
C LEU A 164 15.64 8.84 -1.41
N SER A 165 14.56 8.46 -0.74
CA SER A 165 13.66 7.41 -1.24
C SER A 165 13.03 7.76 -2.59
N ALA A 166 12.65 9.03 -2.79
CA ALA A 166 12.09 9.49 -4.04
C ALA A 166 13.12 9.45 -5.18
N PHE A 167 14.37 9.80 -4.90
CA PHE A 167 15.48 9.71 -5.85
C PHE A 167 15.71 8.26 -6.29
N TYR A 168 15.86 7.32 -5.36
CA TYR A 168 16.27 5.94 -5.67
C TYR A 168 15.15 5.03 -6.21
N TYR A 169 13.93 5.11 -5.68
CA TYR A 169 12.95 4.05 -5.89
C TYR A 169 12.27 4.06 -7.27
N ASN A 170 12.27 5.19 -8.01
CA ASN A 170 11.67 5.29 -9.35
C ASN A 170 12.40 6.32 -10.24
N GLY A 171 13.66 6.63 -9.93
CA GLY A 171 14.41 7.68 -10.63
C GLY A 171 13.77 9.05 -10.49
N MET A 172 13.75 9.61 -9.28
CA MET A 172 13.24 10.97 -8.99
C MET A 172 11.71 11.13 -9.02
N PHE A 173 11.00 10.32 -8.23
CA PHE A 173 9.54 10.37 -8.12
C PHE A 173 9.02 11.74 -7.62
N ALA A 174 8.40 12.51 -8.52
CA ALA A 174 7.98 13.89 -8.28
C ALA A 174 6.56 14.15 -8.86
N PRO A 175 5.49 13.71 -8.17
CA PRO A 175 4.13 13.89 -8.66
C PRO A 175 3.76 15.38 -8.72
N GLY A 176 3.33 15.83 -9.90
CA GLY A 176 3.05 17.25 -10.18
C GLY A 176 4.10 17.96 -11.04
N ILE A 177 5.29 17.36 -11.24
CA ILE A 177 6.40 18.01 -11.97
C ILE A 177 6.10 18.25 -13.46
N GLY A 178 5.18 17.44 -14.02
CA GLY A 178 4.68 17.60 -15.39
C GLY A 178 5.80 17.55 -16.45
N PRO A 179 5.77 18.46 -17.46
CA PRO A 179 6.73 18.47 -18.57
C PRO A 179 8.20 18.59 -18.18
N ARG A 180 8.50 19.07 -16.96
CA ARG A 180 9.88 19.25 -16.49
C ARG A 180 10.51 17.99 -15.92
N LEU A 181 9.80 16.86 -15.90
CA LEU A 181 10.41 15.59 -15.55
C LEU A 181 11.64 15.30 -16.41
N ALA A 182 11.56 15.55 -17.72
CA ALA A 182 12.71 15.36 -18.62
C ALA A 182 13.88 16.27 -18.25
N GLU A 183 13.62 17.55 -17.97
CA GLU A 183 14.62 18.52 -17.52
C GLU A 183 15.27 18.10 -16.20
N LEU A 184 14.46 17.62 -15.24
CA LEU A 184 14.95 17.12 -13.96
C LEU A 184 15.91 15.94 -14.18
N HIS A 185 15.54 14.98 -15.02
CA HIS A 185 16.39 13.83 -15.32
C HIS A 185 17.67 14.19 -16.08
N GLU A 186 17.60 15.17 -16.98
CA GLU A 186 18.77 15.66 -17.70
C GLU A 186 19.74 16.39 -16.79
N LYS A 187 19.23 17.21 -15.86
CA LYS A 187 20.06 18.10 -15.02
C LYS A 187 20.52 17.48 -13.72
N CYS A 188 19.81 16.49 -13.20
CA CYS A 188 20.09 15.92 -11.89
C CYS A 188 20.40 14.42 -11.97
N ASP A 189 21.64 14.08 -11.63
CA ASP A 189 22.17 12.72 -11.55
C ASP A 189 22.52 12.30 -10.11
N ARG A 190 22.31 13.20 -9.14
CA ARG A 190 22.64 13.01 -7.72
C ARG A 190 21.54 13.52 -6.78
N PRO A 191 21.38 12.95 -5.57
CA PRO A 191 20.30 13.32 -4.65
C PRO A 191 20.28 14.80 -4.27
N ALA A 192 21.44 15.38 -3.99
CA ALA A 192 21.61 16.80 -3.69
C ALA A 192 21.10 17.75 -4.80
N CYS A 193 21.22 17.37 -6.08
CA CYS A 193 20.66 18.13 -7.20
C CYS A 193 19.14 18.00 -7.23
N PHE A 194 18.63 16.77 -7.16
CA PHE A 194 17.19 16.48 -7.15
C PHE A 194 16.48 17.27 -6.04
N ALA A 195 17.01 17.22 -4.82
CA ALA A 195 16.42 17.91 -3.67
C ALA A 195 16.34 19.45 -3.86
N ARG A 196 17.31 20.04 -4.57
CA ARG A 196 17.38 21.48 -4.88
C ARG A 196 16.62 21.87 -6.14
N PHE A 197 16.12 20.90 -6.92
CA PHE A 197 15.42 21.22 -8.15
C PHE A 197 14.11 21.97 -7.85
N PRO A 198 13.82 23.09 -8.55
CA PRO A 198 12.61 23.88 -8.29
C PRO A 198 11.34 23.04 -8.41
N GLY A 199 10.53 23.02 -7.35
CA GLY A 199 9.33 22.20 -7.23
C GLY A 199 9.49 20.98 -6.31
N ILE A 200 10.70 20.54 -5.95
CA ILE A 200 10.87 19.32 -5.14
C ILE A 200 10.69 19.56 -3.63
N ALA A 201 11.27 20.65 -3.11
CA ALA A 201 11.21 21.02 -1.69
C ALA A 201 9.86 21.63 -1.28
N GLY A 202 9.39 21.41 -0.06
CA GLY A 202 8.09 21.92 0.44
C GLY A 202 6.88 21.07 0.01
N CYS A 203 7.09 19.77 -0.18
CA CYS A 203 6.07 18.83 -0.65
C CYS A 203 4.91 18.70 0.34
N TYR A 204 5.20 18.61 1.64
CA TYR A 204 4.16 18.54 2.67
C TYR A 204 3.35 19.83 2.69
N ALA A 205 4.01 20.99 2.62
CA ALA A 205 3.31 22.28 2.60
C ALA A 205 2.33 22.38 1.43
N ARG A 206 2.75 22.04 0.20
CA ARG A 206 1.86 22.05 -0.98
C ARG A 206 0.70 21.06 -0.84
N MET A 207 0.98 19.82 -0.47
CA MET A 207 -0.07 18.80 -0.34
C MET A 207 -1.07 19.07 0.78
N LEU A 208 -0.67 19.83 1.80
CA LEU A 208 -1.54 20.30 2.88
C LEU A 208 -2.26 21.62 2.57
N THR A 209 -2.03 22.20 1.39
CA THR A 209 -2.65 23.45 0.92
C THR A 209 -3.27 23.28 -0.47
N ASN A 210 -3.78 22.07 -0.75
CA ASN A 210 -4.47 21.69 -1.98
C ASN A 210 -3.64 21.84 -3.28
N SER A 211 -2.32 21.64 -3.21
CA SER A 211 -1.44 21.57 -4.39
C SER A 211 -0.65 20.26 -4.44
N THR A 212 -0.29 19.80 -5.63
CA THR A 212 0.51 18.57 -5.76
C THR A 212 1.94 18.79 -5.27
N CYS A 213 2.62 17.68 -4.92
CA CYS A 213 3.95 17.72 -4.30
C CYS A 213 4.98 18.49 -5.12
N ALA A 214 4.96 18.38 -6.46
CA ALA A 214 5.92 19.05 -7.35
C ALA A 214 5.27 20.04 -8.32
N GLU A 215 4.11 20.58 -7.94
CA GLU A 215 3.43 21.63 -8.70
C GLU A 215 4.28 22.89 -8.82
N GLN A 216 4.12 23.60 -9.93
CA GLN A 216 4.70 24.92 -10.10
C GLN A 216 3.75 25.98 -9.59
N ASP A 217 4.28 26.90 -8.80
CA ASP A 217 3.72 28.24 -8.75
C ASP A 217 4.34 29.02 -9.92
N GLU A 218 3.53 29.77 -10.69
CA GLU A 218 4.00 30.55 -11.86
C GLU A 218 5.00 31.66 -11.47
N ASP A 219 4.99 32.04 -10.19
CA ASP A 219 5.89 33.00 -9.56
C ASP A 219 6.96 32.30 -8.72
N SER A 220 8.13 32.93 -8.61
CA SER A 220 9.37 32.43 -7.95
C SER A 220 9.15 31.34 -6.88
N PHE A 221 9.69 30.14 -7.13
CA PHE A 221 9.64 29.01 -6.19
C PHE A 221 10.25 29.37 -4.82
N ASP A 222 9.40 29.52 -3.81
CA ASP A 222 9.79 29.87 -2.44
C ASP A 222 10.03 28.64 -1.53
N SER A 223 10.03 27.43 -2.13
CA SER A 223 10.09 26.15 -1.42
C SER A 223 8.92 25.91 -0.44
N GLY A 224 7.74 26.51 -0.70
CA GLY A 224 6.53 26.33 0.11
C GLY A 224 6.48 27.20 1.36
N LYS A 225 7.39 28.18 1.52
CA LYS A 225 7.49 29.02 2.72
C LYS A 225 6.19 29.79 2.99
N ALA A 226 5.55 30.33 1.96
CA ALA A 226 4.28 31.05 2.08
C ALA A 226 3.12 30.14 2.53
N ARG A 227 3.21 28.83 2.27
CA ARG A 227 2.16 27.84 2.57
C ARG A 227 2.29 27.24 3.98
N LEU A 228 3.44 27.40 4.64
CA LEU A 228 3.74 26.78 5.93
C LEU A 228 2.68 27.06 7.02
N PRO A 229 2.19 28.30 7.24
CA PRO A 229 1.21 28.56 8.29
C PRO A 229 -0.12 27.81 8.11
N GLU A 230 -0.61 27.73 6.87
CA GLU A 230 -1.85 26.99 6.55
C GLU A 230 -1.62 25.48 6.67
N ALA A 231 -0.50 24.98 6.14
CA ALA A 231 -0.15 23.56 6.22
C ALA A 231 -0.10 23.05 7.67
N LEU A 232 0.45 23.84 8.59
CA LEU A 232 0.46 23.51 10.02
C LEU A 232 -0.96 23.46 10.61
N GLN A 233 -1.86 24.36 10.22
CA GLN A 233 -3.27 24.31 10.67
C GLN A 233 -3.96 23.03 10.20
N VAL A 234 -3.75 22.64 8.94
CA VAL A 234 -4.29 21.39 8.39
C VAL A 234 -3.74 20.17 9.15
N LEU A 235 -2.43 20.12 9.39
CA LEU A 235 -1.81 19.07 10.20
C LEU A 235 -2.41 18.99 11.60
N HIS A 236 -2.57 20.13 12.28
CA HIS A 236 -3.19 20.17 13.61
C HIS A 236 -4.65 19.73 13.60
N ALA A 237 -5.39 19.95 12.51
CA ALA A 237 -6.77 19.51 12.34
C ALA A 237 -6.93 18.01 11.99
N MET A 238 -5.87 17.30 11.58
CA MET A 238 -5.96 15.88 11.24
C MET A 238 -6.47 15.01 12.40
N SER A 239 -7.22 13.95 12.10
CA SER A 239 -7.71 13.00 13.10
C SER A 239 -6.62 12.02 13.56
N PHE A 240 -5.65 11.71 12.69
CA PHE A 240 -4.51 10.86 13.01
C PHE A 240 -3.27 11.29 12.22
N VAL A 241 -2.12 11.15 12.86
CA VAL A 241 -0.79 11.36 12.28
C VAL A 241 0.06 10.19 12.71
N GLY A 242 0.64 9.46 11.75
CA GLY A 242 1.64 8.42 12.01
C GLY A 242 2.99 8.75 11.38
N LEU A 243 4.01 7.97 11.73
CA LEU A 243 5.40 8.17 11.33
C LEU A 243 5.95 6.90 10.68
N SER A 244 6.60 7.04 9.52
CA SER A 244 7.10 5.91 8.73
C SER A 244 8.23 5.18 9.46
N GLU A 245 9.14 5.92 10.11
CA GLU A 245 10.20 5.38 10.96
C GLU A 245 9.72 4.83 12.31
N LYS A 246 8.42 4.90 12.59
CA LYS A 246 7.75 4.27 13.75
C LYS A 246 6.52 3.49 13.26
N TRP A 247 6.74 2.65 12.24
CA TRP A 247 5.69 1.93 11.51
C TRP A 247 4.73 1.18 12.43
N ASP A 248 5.26 0.20 13.15
CA ASP A 248 4.44 -0.69 13.98
C ASP A 248 3.72 0.07 15.10
N LEU A 249 4.41 1.07 15.68
CA LEU A 249 3.84 1.93 16.70
C LEU A 249 2.72 2.83 16.13
N SER A 250 2.82 3.26 14.87
CA SER A 250 1.78 4.00 14.18
C SER A 250 0.54 3.14 13.93
N ILE A 251 0.73 1.88 13.55
CA ILE A 251 -0.38 0.91 13.39
C ILE A 251 -1.04 0.63 14.74
N CYS A 252 -0.24 0.35 15.77
CA CYS A 252 -0.75 0.18 17.13
C CYS A 252 -1.55 1.41 17.57
N LEU A 253 -0.99 2.61 17.46
CA LEU A 253 -1.67 3.85 17.82
C LEU A 253 -2.98 4.04 17.05
N PHE A 254 -2.99 3.79 15.74
CA PHE A 254 -4.19 3.91 14.92
C PHE A 254 -5.31 3.02 15.46
N HIS A 255 -5.02 1.74 15.68
CA HIS A 255 -6.03 0.83 16.20
C HIS A 255 -6.34 1.06 17.69
N ARG A 256 -5.45 1.68 18.47
CA ARG A 256 -5.72 2.17 19.84
C ARG A 256 -6.66 3.38 19.84
N MET A 257 -6.61 4.19 18.80
CA MET A 257 -7.49 5.35 18.64
C MET A 257 -8.86 4.95 18.12
N PHE A 258 -8.93 4.13 17.08
CA PHE A 258 -10.18 3.87 16.35
C PHE A 258 -10.73 2.45 16.55
N GLY A 259 -9.98 1.58 17.21
CA GLY A 259 -10.36 0.19 17.44
C GLY A 259 -10.05 -0.71 16.25
N GLY A 260 -10.87 -1.75 16.08
CA GLY A 260 -10.61 -2.81 15.11
C GLY A 260 -9.55 -3.80 15.60
N LYS A 261 -9.33 -4.84 14.80
CA LYS A 261 -8.34 -5.88 15.07
C LYS A 261 -7.09 -5.60 14.25
N VAL A 262 -5.92 -5.81 14.84
CA VAL A 262 -4.65 -5.73 14.13
C VAL A 262 -4.44 -7.03 13.38
N ASN A 263 -4.07 -6.89 12.11
CA ASN A 263 -3.66 -7.98 11.24
C ASN A 263 -2.16 -7.88 11.05
N ILE A 264 -1.44 -8.96 11.33
CA ILE A 264 0.03 -8.98 11.28
C ILE A 264 0.56 -8.64 9.88
N GLY A 265 -0.21 -8.88 8.82
CA GLY A 265 0.14 -8.43 7.47
C GLY A 265 0.27 -6.90 7.33
N GLN A 266 -0.32 -6.11 8.22
CA GLN A 266 -0.14 -4.65 8.27
C GLN A 266 1.28 -4.27 8.72
N LEU A 267 1.91 -5.10 9.56
CA LEU A 267 3.26 -4.89 10.09
C LEU A 267 4.35 -5.38 9.14
N GLN A 268 3.97 -6.05 8.05
CA GLN A 268 4.93 -6.53 7.07
C GLN A 268 5.46 -5.35 6.26
N ASP A 269 6.77 -5.19 6.25
CA ASP A 269 7.42 -4.30 5.30
C ASP A 269 7.31 -4.89 3.88
N LEU A 270 6.45 -4.27 3.06
CA LEU A 270 6.23 -4.63 1.66
C LEU A 270 7.38 -4.17 0.74
N HIS A 271 8.34 -3.39 1.24
CA HIS A 271 9.42 -2.81 0.45
C HIS A 271 10.79 -3.45 0.74
N LYS A 272 10.84 -4.74 1.11
CA LYS A 272 12.09 -5.49 1.30
C LYS A 272 12.81 -5.78 -0.03
N GLY A 273 13.29 -4.73 -0.69
CA GLY A 273 14.19 -4.82 -1.84
C GLY A 273 15.66 -4.66 -1.41
N PRO A 274 16.62 -5.18 -2.18
CA PRO A 274 18.06 -5.08 -1.87
C PRO A 274 18.59 -3.64 -1.82
N ALA A 275 17.82 -2.66 -2.32
CA ALA A 275 18.13 -1.23 -2.28
C ALA A 275 17.44 -0.48 -1.10
N HIS A 276 16.70 -1.18 -0.24
CA HIS A 276 16.05 -0.60 0.92
C HIS A 276 16.91 -0.80 2.17
N GLU A 277 17.81 0.15 2.40
CA GLU A 277 18.32 0.38 3.75
C GLU A 277 17.17 0.96 4.60
N GLU A 278 17.10 0.58 5.88
CA GLU A 278 16.12 1.16 6.84
C GLU A 278 16.23 2.69 6.89
N SER A 279 17.44 3.22 6.64
CA SER A 279 17.73 4.63 6.49
C SER A 279 18.76 4.85 5.39
N TYR A 280 18.53 5.80 4.51
CA TYR A 280 19.50 6.26 3.52
C TYR A 280 20.57 7.14 4.17
N ASN A 281 21.79 7.14 3.62
CA ASN A 281 22.84 8.08 4.02
C ASN A 281 22.48 9.53 3.64
N GLU A 282 22.14 10.35 4.65
CA GLU A 282 21.75 11.75 4.47
C GLU A 282 22.88 12.66 4.00
N SER A 283 24.15 12.24 4.12
CA SER A 283 25.28 13.04 3.62
C SER A 283 25.22 13.25 2.09
N LEU A 284 24.49 12.38 1.37
CA LEU A 284 24.27 12.48 -0.08
C LEU A 284 23.46 13.72 -0.50
N LEU A 285 22.82 14.40 0.46
CA LEU A 285 22.11 15.66 0.23
C LEU A 285 23.03 16.89 0.27
N GLU A 286 24.30 16.72 0.64
CA GLU A 286 25.31 17.78 0.68
C GLU A 286 24.84 19.00 1.49
N GLY A 287 24.36 18.75 2.70
CA GLY A 287 23.85 19.78 3.62
C GLY A 287 22.55 20.44 3.18
N PHE A 288 21.86 19.93 2.16
CA PHE A 288 20.51 20.38 1.85
C PHE A 288 19.53 19.98 2.96
N GLU A 289 18.71 20.95 3.37
CA GLU A 289 17.62 20.77 4.32
C GLU A 289 16.36 21.42 3.75
N ASP A 290 15.25 20.68 3.74
CA ASP A 290 13.94 21.20 3.35
C ASP A 290 13.29 21.86 4.57
N GLU A 291 13.71 23.09 4.90
CA GLU A 291 13.33 23.81 6.13
C GLU A 291 11.81 23.79 6.39
N VAL A 292 11.00 23.86 5.32
CA VAL A 292 9.54 23.89 5.40
C VAL A 292 8.98 22.51 5.73
N ASP A 293 9.38 21.46 5.00
CA ASP A 293 8.94 20.10 5.32
C ASP A 293 9.48 19.64 6.69
N GLU A 294 10.66 20.10 7.11
CA GLU A 294 11.24 19.82 8.44
C GLU A 294 10.44 20.47 9.58
N ALA A 295 9.94 21.69 9.37
CA ALA A 295 9.05 22.34 10.33
C ALA A 295 7.71 21.58 10.47
N ILE A 296 7.13 21.16 9.36
CA ILE A 296 5.88 20.37 9.34
C ILE A 296 6.11 18.99 9.98
N TYR A 297 7.22 18.33 9.65
CA TYR A 297 7.55 17.03 10.20
C TYR A 297 7.78 17.09 11.72
N ARG A 298 8.45 18.13 12.25
CA ARG A 298 8.52 18.35 13.71
C ARG A 298 7.13 18.44 14.34
N ALA A 299 6.23 19.22 13.76
CA ALA A 299 4.85 19.33 14.25
C ALA A 299 4.10 17.98 14.16
N ALA A 300 4.37 17.17 13.13
CA ALA A 300 3.84 15.82 13.00
C ALA A 300 4.33 14.91 14.13
N VAL A 301 5.63 14.95 14.45
CA VAL A 301 6.24 14.20 15.56
C VAL A 301 5.62 14.60 16.89
N GLU A 302 5.48 15.90 17.16
CA GLU A 302 4.84 16.41 18.39
C GLU A 302 3.40 15.92 18.53
N LYS A 303 2.63 15.99 17.43
CA LYS A 303 1.25 15.49 17.40
C LYS A 303 1.19 13.97 17.62
N PHE A 304 2.03 13.20 16.94
CA PHE A 304 2.13 11.75 17.11
C PHE A 304 2.42 11.37 18.57
N GLN A 305 3.39 12.04 19.20
CA GLN A 305 3.71 11.84 20.61
C GLN A 305 2.56 12.22 21.55
N GLY A 306 1.83 13.30 21.23
CA GLY A 306 0.62 13.68 21.96
C GLY A 306 -0.45 12.59 21.90
N LEU A 307 -0.69 12.03 20.72
CA LEU A 307 -1.63 10.92 20.52
C LEU A 307 -1.17 9.64 21.25
N LEU A 308 0.13 9.32 21.24
CA LEU A 308 0.66 8.19 22.00
C LEU A 308 0.39 8.32 23.51
N ARG A 309 0.72 9.47 24.10
CA ARG A 309 0.42 9.73 25.52
C ARG A 309 -1.07 9.62 25.81
N GLU A 310 -1.92 10.07 24.88
CA GLU A 310 -3.36 10.06 25.06
C GLU A 310 -3.98 8.65 24.95
N TYR A 311 -3.55 7.82 24.01
CA TYR A 311 -4.24 6.55 23.66
C TYR A 311 -3.47 5.28 24.04
N VAL A 312 -2.16 5.40 24.24
CA VAL A 312 -1.28 4.27 24.55
C VAL A 312 -0.75 4.39 25.97
N GLY A 313 -0.41 5.60 26.41
CA GLY A 313 0.18 5.89 27.72
C GLY A 313 1.71 6.03 27.65
N ASP A 314 2.35 6.05 28.81
CA ASP A 314 3.80 6.30 28.93
C ASP A 314 4.66 5.08 28.56
N ASP A 315 4.10 3.87 28.65
CA ASP A 315 4.78 2.61 28.31
C ASP A 315 4.26 2.05 26.99
N ALA A 316 4.63 2.73 25.90
CA ALA A 316 4.22 2.36 24.56
C ALA A 316 4.75 0.98 24.13
N GLU A 317 5.91 0.58 24.62
CA GLU A 317 6.52 -0.71 24.31
C GLU A 317 5.70 -1.85 24.91
N THR A 318 5.32 -1.77 26.19
CA THR A 318 4.44 -2.76 26.80
C THR A 318 3.04 -2.72 26.19
N ALA A 319 2.47 -1.52 26.01
CA ALA A 319 1.11 -1.38 25.50
C ALA A 319 0.96 -1.85 24.06
N CYS A 320 1.99 -1.75 23.23
CA CYS A 320 1.99 -2.27 21.87
C CYS A 320 2.70 -3.62 21.76
N GLY A 321 3.35 -4.13 22.81
CA GLY A 321 4.22 -5.31 22.75
C GLY A 321 3.54 -6.58 22.23
N GLU A 322 2.24 -6.75 22.51
CA GLU A 322 1.44 -7.86 21.97
C GLU A 322 1.26 -7.77 20.44
N ILE A 323 1.19 -6.56 19.90
CA ILE A 323 1.14 -6.30 18.46
C ILE A 323 2.54 -6.44 17.84
N LEU A 324 3.56 -5.94 18.53
CA LEU A 324 4.94 -5.91 18.05
C LEU A 324 5.63 -7.29 18.04
N ASN A 325 5.11 -8.25 18.79
CA ASN A 325 5.63 -9.61 18.85
C ASN A 325 4.61 -10.61 18.32
N PRO A 326 4.29 -10.56 17.01
CA PRO A 326 3.35 -11.51 16.43
C PRO A 326 3.90 -12.95 16.51
N PRO A 327 3.03 -13.96 16.54
CA PRO A 327 3.44 -15.35 16.35
C PRO A 327 4.30 -15.51 15.09
N SER A 328 5.33 -16.36 15.15
CA SER A 328 6.29 -16.55 14.05
C SER A 328 5.67 -17.13 12.77
N GLU A 329 4.50 -17.75 12.85
CA GLU A 329 3.79 -18.30 11.70
C GLU A 329 2.33 -17.82 11.65
N THR A 330 2.05 -16.95 10.68
CA THR A 330 0.69 -16.52 10.35
C THR A 330 0.15 -17.30 9.15
N CYS A 331 -1.16 -17.55 9.16
CA CYS A 331 -1.89 -18.00 7.97
C CYS A 331 -1.72 -16.99 6.83
N SER A 332 -1.65 -17.50 5.60
CA SER A 332 -1.92 -16.74 4.38
C SER A 332 -2.65 -17.63 3.40
N CYS A 333 -3.37 -17.03 2.45
CA CYS A 333 -4.06 -17.72 1.38
C CYS A 333 -3.09 -18.52 0.51
N ALA A 334 -1.88 -17.98 0.28
CA ALA A 334 -0.80 -18.68 -0.44
C ALA A 334 -0.41 -19.97 0.29
N LYS A 335 -0.24 -19.93 1.62
CA LYS A 335 0.13 -21.11 2.41
C LYS A 335 -0.93 -22.22 2.36
N VAL A 336 -2.21 -21.85 2.22
CA VAL A 336 -3.31 -22.82 2.08
C VAL A 336 -3.72 -23.09 0.62
N GLY A 337 -2.99 -22.53 -0.35
CA GLY A 337 -3.23 -22.76 -1.78
C GLY A 337 -4.56 -22.19 -2.29
N ARG A 338 -5.10 -21.15 -1.66
CA ARG A 338 -6.32 -20.46 -2.12
C ARG A 338 -5.97 -19.13 -2.77
N GLU A 339 -6.65 -18.84 -3.88
CA GLU A 339 -6.60 -17.60 -4.67
C GLU A 339 -7.69 -16.60 -4.22
N CYS A 340 -8.84 -17.12 -3.81
CA CYS A 340 -10.05 -16.37 -3.48
C CYS A 340 -10.95 -17.08 -2.45
N GLY A 341 -11.97 -16.36 -1.98
CA GLY A 341 -13.01 -16.87 -1.11
C GLY A 341 -12.61 -16.99 0.36
N PHE A 342 -13.58 -17.34 1.21
CA PHE A 342 -13.37 -17.52 2.65
C PHE A 342 -12.98 -18.96 2.97
N ASP A 343 -11.92 -19.14 3.77
CA ASP A 343 -11.54 -20.42 4.34
C ASP A 343 -12.03 -20.53 5.80
N PRO A 344 -13.09 -21.32 6.07
CA PRO A 344 -13.62 -21.48 7.42
C PRO A 344 -12.70 -22.26 8.35
N GLY A 345 -11.75 -23.04 7.82
CA GLY A 345 -10.81 -23.83 8.61
C GLY A 345 -9.78 -22.95 9.33
N ILE A 346 -9.42 -21.81 8.73
CA ILE A 346 -8.45 -20.86 9.30
C ILE A 346 -9.03 -19.48 9.60
N GLY A 347 -10.29 -19.22 9.23
CA GLY A 347 -10.96 -17.94 9.44
C GLY A 347 -10.34 -16.79 8.65
N LEU A 348 -9.87 -17.07 7.43
CA LEU A 348 -9.17 -16.13 6.56
C LEU A 348 -9.97 -15.92 5.27
N ASP A 349 -10.15 -14.66 4.88
CA ASP A 349 -10.76 -14.28 3.62
C ASP A 349 -9.68 -13.95 2.59
N CYS A 350 -9.68 -14.72 1.50
CA CYS A 350 -8.78 -14.58 0.37
C CYS A 350 -9.34 -13.64 -0.70
N GLY A 351 -10.42 -12.93 -0.42
CA GLY A 351 -10.99 -11.91 -1.29
C GLY A 351 -11.60 -12.45 -2.57
N GLU A 352 -11.74 -11.56 -3.53
CA GLU A 352 -12.22 -11.85 -4.88
C GLU A 352 -11.05 -12.08 -5.83
N CYS A 353 -11.34 -12.82 -6.90
CA CYS A 353 -10.43 -12.94 -8.02
C CYS A 353 -10.16 -11.56 -8.63
N PRO A 354 -8.89 -11.12 -8.71
CA PRO A 354 -8.58 -9.77 -9.11
C PRO A 354 -8.78 -9.60 -10.62
N ARG A 355 -9.99 -9.20 -11.03
CA ARG A 355 -10.39 -9.00 -12.45
C ARG A 355 -9.41 -8.16 -13.24
N ALA A 356 -8.73 -7.21 -12.59
CA ALA A 356 -7.64 -6.44 -13.17
C ALA A 356 -6.58 -7.28 -13.90
N ARG A 357 -6.28 -8.49 -13.42
CA ARG A 357 -5.27 -9.37 -14.04
C ARG A 357 -5.73 -9.94 -15.39
N LEU A 358 -7.02 -9.93 -15.70
CA LEU A 358 -7.52 -10.34 -17.02
C LEU A 358 -6.89 -9.50 -18.14
N ARG A 359 -6.67 -8.20 -17.89
CA ARG A 359 -6.02 -7.31 -18.85
C ARG A 359 -4.58 -7.71 -19.18
N VAL A 360 -3.85 -8.23 -18.19
CA VAL A 360 -2.47 -8.73 -18.38
C VAL A 360 -2.44 -9.91 -19.36
N LEU A 361 -3.56 -10.64 -19.45
CA LEU A 361 -3.75 -11.76 -20.37
C LEU A 361 -4.36 -11.34 -21.71
N GLY A 362 -4.60 -10.03 -21.91
CA GLY A 362 -5.30 -9.50 -23.07
C GLY A 362 -6.80 -9.80 -23.08
N LEU A 363 -7.38 -10.16 -21.93
CA LEU A 363 -8.81 -10.43 -21.76
C LEU A 363 -9.54 -9.19 -21.25
N ASP A 364 -10.77 -8.98 -21.73
CA ASP A 364 -11.61 -7.88 -21.27
C ASP A 364 -12.27 -8.26 -19.92
N PRO A 365 -11.97 -7.55 -18.83
CA PRO A 365 -12.54 -7.87 -17.52
C PRO A 365 -14.06 -7.69 -17.44
N ASP A 366 -14.69 -6.99 -18.38
CA ASP A 366 -16.14 -6.80 -18.43
C ASP A 366 -16.84 -7.91 -19.24
N GLU A 367 -16.15 -8.53 -20.20
CA GLU A 367 -16.70 -9.61 -21.03
C GLU A 367 -16.31 -11.00 -20.51
N THR A 368 -15.16 -11.15 -19.86
CA THR A 368 -14.66 -12.43 -19.38
C THR A 368 -15.23 -12.78 -18.00
N ALA A 369 -15.88 -13.94 -17.90
CA ALA A 369 -16.33 -14.48 -16.63
C ALA A 369 -15.13 -14.95 -15.79
N LEU A 370 -15.01 -14.40 -14.58
CA LEU A 370 -13.99 -14.78 -13.60
C LEU A 370 -14.70 -15.16 -12.31
N GLU A 371 -14.56 -16.42 -11.91
CA GLU A 371 -15.26 -16.98 -10.75
C GLU A 371 -14.29 -17.57 -9.74
N CYS A 372 -14.73 -17.65 -8.50
CA CYS A 372 -14.01 -18.34 -7.43
C CYS A 372 -14.57 -19.75 -7.25
N SER A 373 -13.76 -20.77 -7.50
CA SER A 373 -14.13 -22.17 -7.31
C SER A 373 -14.36 -22.50 -5.83
N ALA A 374 -14.98 -23.65 -5.54
CA ALA A 374 -15.18 -24.12 -4.16
C ALA A 374 -13.85 -24.33 -3.40
N GLU A 375 -12.83 -24.76 -4.13
CA GLU A 375 -11.45 -24.94 -3.67
C GLU A 375 -10.72 -23.61 -3.50
N GLY A 376 -11.34 -22.49 -3.90
CA GLY A 376 -10.78 -21.15 -3.80
C GLY A 376 -9.82 -20.83 -4.93
N ARG A 377 -9.97 -21.42 -6.11
CA ARG A 377 -9.19 -21.05 -7.31
C ARG A 377 -9.96 -20.05 -8.17
N CYS A 378 -9.24 -19.17 -8.83
CA CYS A 378 -9.81 -18.23 -9.78
C CYS A 378 -9.81 -18.82 -11.19
N ILE A 379 -11.01 -19.07 -11.73
CA ILE A 379 -11.22 -19.78 -13.00
C ILE A 379 -11.82 -18.84 -14.06
N ILE A 380 -11.39 -19.02 -15.31
CA ILE A 380 -11.94 -18.35 -16.50
C ILE A 380 -12.54 -19.43 -17.40
N GLU A 381 -13.82 -19.29 -17.76
CA GLU A 381 -14.50 -20.04 -18.83
C GLU A 381 -14.09 -21.52 -18.98
N GLU A 382 -14.16 -22.30 -17.89
CA GLU A 382 -13.89 -23.75 -17.81
C GLU A 382 -12.45 -24.22 -18.08
N GLU A 383 -11.49 -23.34 -18.37
CA GLU A 383 -10.07 -23.71 -18.42
C GLU A 383 -9.46 -23.67 -17.00
N GLU A 384 -9.16 -24.85 -16.44
CA GLU A 384 -8.57 -25.04 -15.10
C GLU A 384 -7.05 -24.75 -15.03
N GLU A 385 -6.48 -24.03 -16.00
CA GLU A 385 -5.10 -23.58 -15.84
C GLU A 385 -5.09 -22.43 -14.82
N GLY A 386 -4.52 -22.70 -13.64
CA GLY A 386 -4.43 -21.74 -12.54
C GLY A 386 -3.77 -20.45 -12.99
N LEU A 387 -4.60 -19.45 -13.32
CA LEU A 387 -4.21 -18.13 -13.80
C LEU A 387 -3.43 -17.34 -12.75
N PHE A 388 -3.51 -17.76 -11.50
CA PHE A 388 -2.96 -17.06 -10.35
C PHE A 388 -2.09 -18.01 -9.53
N GLN A 389 -1.04 -18.57 -10.15
CA GLN A 389 0.02 -19.18 -9.35
C GLN A 389 0.69 -18.11 -8.49
N TRP A 390 0.69 -18.37 -7.18
CA TRP A 390 1.25 -17.53 -6.13
C TRP A 390 2.76 -17.36 -6.21
#